data_AF-F8KQQ0-F1
#
_entry.id   AF-F8KQQ0-F1
#
_cell.length_a   1.000
_cell.length_b   1.000
_cell.length_c   1.000
_cell.angle_alpha   90.00
_cell.angle_beta   90.00
_cell.angle_gamma   90.00
#
_symmetry.space_group_name_H-M   'P 1'
#
loop_
_entity.id
_entity.type
_entity.pdbx_description
1 polymer ?
#
loop_
_entity_poly.entity_id
_entity_poly.type
_entity_poly.pdbx_seq_one_letter_code
_entity_poly.pdbx_strand_id
1 'polypeptide(L)'
;MALKHSRISPSIDFGQKWFNLPCSKTYWDTVLPIFQKLESYEIAKTKWRDVPNKFIEIYVPLLEAVMAEILMHKNDKNIAKNITEYFIGKFDFYKSISLDGKKITQIQAYNLHKTLNQPSQQSKPKIIVPPLDFPTRIIGLDFKPNSQTTLELYLDKGWSFSMRLHSAETYVKTSLKFDIQAIGLPTTLLIICAEWQ
;
A
#
# COMPACT_ATOMS: atom_id res chain seq x y z
N MET A 1 -7.44 6.45 2.72
CA MET A 1 -6.70 7.47 1.94
C MET A 1 -5.85 6.78 0.90
N ALA A 2 -6.01 7.07 -0.40
CA ALA A 2 -5.22 6.45 -1.46
C ALA A 2 -3.74 6.85 -1.36
N LEU A 3 -2.87 5.86 -1.58
CA LEU A 3 -1.42 5.92 -1.48
C LEU A 3 -0.78 5.57 -2.83
N LYS A 4 0.40 4.95 -2.81
CA LYS A 4 1.13 4.55 -4.01
C LYS A 4 0.36 3.52 -4.84
N HIS A 5 0.37 3.71 -6.16
CA HIS A 5 -0.20 2.77 -7.12
C HIS A 5 0.78 1.64 -7.44
N SER A 6 0.85 0.66 -6.56
CA SER A 6 1.74 -0.48 -6.73
C SER A 6 1.23 -1.45 -7.78
N ARG A 7 2.13 -2.16 -8.44
CA ARG A 7 1.79 -3.12 -9.51
C ARG A 7 2.45 -4.47 -9.26
N ILE A 8 1.80 -5.50 -9.76
CA ILE A 8 2.37 -6.84 -9.96
C ILE A 8 2.29 -7.19 -11.45
N SER A 9 3.32 -7.89 -11.93
CA SER A 9 3.45 -8.40 -13.30
C SER A 9 4.53 -9.49 -13.32
N PRO A 10 4.71 -10.23 -14.43
CA PRO A 10 5.79 -11.22 -14.57
C PRO A 10 7.20 -10.68 -14.37
N SER A 11 7.39 -9.36 -14.51
CA SER A 11 8.69 -8.70 -14.48
C SER A 11 8.88 -7.78 -13.27
N ILE A 12 7.84 -7.58 -12.45
CA ILE A 12 7.92 -6.72 -11.27
C ILE A 12 8.07 -7.60 -10.03
N ASP A 13 9.29 -7.63 -9.50
CA ASP A 13 9.56 -8.12 -8.16
C ASP A 13 8.99 -7.13 -7.14
N PHE A 14 7.83 -7.45 -6.56
CA PHE A 14 7.18 -6.56 -5.62
C PHE A 14 7.90 -6.56 -4.27
N GLY A 15 8.48 -7.69 -3.85
CA GLY A 15 9.23 -7.78 -2.60
C GLY A 15 10.44 -6.85 -2.62
N GLN A 16 11.20 -6.87 -3.73
CA GLN A 16 12.35 -6.00 -3.91
C GLN A 16 11.94 -4.52 -3.87
N LYS A 17 10.75 -4.19 -4.40
CA LYS A 17 10.25 -2.80 -4.41
C LYS A 17 9.65 -2.36 -3.08
N TRP A 18 8.90 -3.23 -2.41
CA TRP A 18 8.08 -2.90 -1.24
C TRP A 18 8.87 -3.03 0.05
N PHE A 19 9.73 -4.05 0.17
CA PHE A 19 10.48 -4.33 1.39
C PHE A 19 11.96 -4.63 1.20
N ASN A 20 12.50 -4.40 0.00
CA ASN A 20 13.92 -4.59 -0.35
C ASN A 20 14.42 -6.03 -0.20
N LEU A 21 13.54 -7.02 -0.34
CA LEU A 21 13.92 -8.44 -0.38
C LEU A 21 13.30 -9.06 -1.63
N PRO A 22 14.08 -9.75 -2.48
CA PRO A 22 13.55 -10.33 -3.71
C PRO A 22 12.50 -11.39 -3.40
N CYS A 23 11.47 -11.46 -4.24
CA CYS A 23 10.44 -12.48 -4.11
C CYS A 23 11.04 -13.89 -4.25
N SER A 24 10.56 -14.81 -3.42
CA SER A 24 10.95 -16.21 -3.42
C SER A 24 10.66 -16.89 -4.76
N LYS A 25 11.38 -17.99 -5.02
CA LYS A 25 11.07 -18.86 -6.16
C LYS A 25 9.64 -19.38 -6.08
N THR A 26 9.16 -19.73 -4.89
CA THR A 26 7.79 -20.22 -4.65
C THR A 26 6.74 -19.19 -5.09
N TYR A 27 6.95 -17.91 -4.81
CA TYR A 27 6.07 -16.84 -5.31
C TYR A 27 6.04 -16.83 -6.83
N TRP A 28 7.21 -16.82 -7.48
CA TRP A 28 7.29 -16.79 -8.95
C TRP A 28 6.66 -18.01 -9.61
N ASP A 29 6.96 -19.21 -9.11
CA ASP A 29 6.38 -20.47 -9.59
C ASP A 29 4.84 -20.47 -9.46
N THR A 30 4.29 -19.76 -8.45
CA THR A 30 2.84 -19.63 -8.24
C THR A 30 2.21 -18.60 -9.18
N VAL A 31 2.81 -17.42 -9.34
CA VAL A 31 2.16 -16.31 -10.07
C VAL A 31 2.37 -16.34 -11.58
N LEU A 32 3.49 -16.90 -12.06
CA LEU A 32 3.81 -16.90 -13.49
C LEU A 32 2.76 -17.63 -14.35
N PRO A 33 2.24 -18.82 -13.99
CA PRO A 33 1.17 -19.47 -14.75
C PRO A 33 -0.12 -18.62 -14.83
N ILE A 34 -0.45 -17.89 -13.77
CA ILE A 34 -1.62 -16.99 -13.75
C ILE A 34 -1.40 -15.83 -14.71
N PHE A 35 -0.20 -15.26 -14.75
CA PHE A 35 0.12 -14.20 -15.70
C PHE A 35 0.18 -14.68 -17.16
N GLN A 36 0.64 -15.91 -17.43
CA GLN A 36 0.55 -16.51 -18.77
C GLN A 36 -0.90 -16.62 -19.24
N LYS A 37 -1.84 -16.93 -18.32
CA LYS A 37 -3.27 -16.89 -18.62
C LYS A 37 -3.79 -15.48 -18.87
N LEU A 38 -3.31 -14.48 -18.13
CA LEU A 38 -3.65 -13.08 -18.40
C LEU A 38 -3.12 -12.61 -19.77
N GLU A 39 -1.95 -13.10 -20.18
CA GLU A 39 -1.36 -12.81 -21.48
C GLU A 39 -2.21 -13.38 -22.62
N SER A 40 -2.73 -14.61 -22.50
CA SER A 40 -3.63 -15.18 -23.51
C SER A 40 -4.94 -14.38 -23.65
N TYR A 41 -5.51 -13.91 -22.53
CA TYR A 41 -6.68 -13.01 -22.55
C TYR A 41 -6.35 -11.63 -23.14
N GLU A 42 -5.16 -11.10 -22.88
CA GLU A 42 -4.68 -9.84 -23.44
C GLU A 42 -4.54 -9.94 -24.97
N ILE A 43 -3.90 -11.02 -25.47
CA ILE A 43 -3.78 -11.30 -26.91
C ILE A 43 -5.15 -11.44 -27.57
N ALA A 44 -6.08 -12.14 -26.92
CA ALA A 44 -7.45 -12.31 -27.38
C ALA A 44 -8.31 -11.04 -27.23
N LYS A 45 -7.78 -9.93 -26.68
CA LYS A 45 -8.50 -8.69 -26.38
C LYS A 45 -9.78 -8.94 -25.57
N THR A 46 -9.71 -9.83 -24.60
CA THR A 46 -10.83 -10.17 -23.72
C THR A 46 -11.11 -9.01 -22.76
N LYS A 47 -12.39 -8.69 -22.51
CA LYS A 47 -12.76 -7.72 -21.48
C LYS A 47 -12.80 -8.39 -20.11
N TRP A 48 -12.43 -7.67 -19.05
CA TRP A 48 -12.46 -8.21 -17.68
C TRP A 48 -13.83 -8.73 -17.23
N ARG A 49 -14.92 -8.20 -17.78
CA ARG A 49 -16.28 -8.65 -17.48
C ARG A 49 -16.60 -10.01 -18.10
N ASP A 50 -15.90 -10.39 -19.17
CA ASP A 50 -16.11 -11.61 -19.94
C ASP A 50 -15.16 -12.75 -19.50
N VAL A 51 -14.23 -12.48 -18.56
CA VAL A 51 -13.32 -13.50 -18.02
C VAL A 51 -14.08 -14.39 -17.01
N PRO A 52 -14.24 -15.70 -17.27
CA PRO A 52 -14.92 -16.62 -16.37
C PRO A 52 -14.11 -16.82 -15.09
N ASN A 53 -14.81 -17.01 -13.96
CA ASN A 53 -14.21 -17.36 -12.66
C ASN A 53 -13.00 -16.51 -12.22
N LYS A 54 -12.87 -15.27 -12.71
CA LYS A 54 -11.70 -14.41 -12.48
C LYS A 54 -11.31 -14.24 -11.01
N PHE A 55 -12.27 -14.30 -10.09
CA PHE A 55 -11.98 -14.23 -8.67
C PHE A 55 -11.18 -15.45 -8.19
N ILE A 56 -11.66 -16.64 -8.51
CA ILE A 56 -11.06 -17.91 -8.08
C ILE A 56 -9.78 -18.23 -8.86
N GLU A 57 -9.74 -17.90 -10.16
CA GLU A 57 -8.66 -18.31 -11.05
C GLU A 57 -7.55 -17.27 -11.21
N ILE A 58 -7.78 -16.01 -10.81
CA ILE A 58 -6.82 -14.92 -10.97
C ILE A 58 -6.63 -14.15 -9.65
N TYR A 59 -7.68 -13.50 -9.13
CA TYR A 59 -7.51 -12.56 -8.01
C TYR A 59 -7.10 -13.24 -6.70
N VAL A 60 -7.81 -14.29 -6.28
CA VAL A 60 -7.55 -14.97 -5.01
C VAL A 60 -6.15 -15.60 -5.01
N PRO A 61 -5.74 -16.41 -6.02
CA PRO A 61 -4.42 -17.02 -6.00
C PRO A 61 -3.27 -16.01 -6.06
N LEU A 62 -3.43 -14.90 -6.79
CA LEU A 62 -2.42 -13.82 -6.79
C LEU A 62 -2.30 -13.15 -5.42
N LEU A 63 -3.43 -12.91 -4.75
CA LEU A 63 -3.44 -12.31 -3.42
C LEU A 63 -2.89 -13.27 -2.35
N GLU A 64 -3.23 -14.56 -2.42
CA GLU A 64 -2.66 -15.60 -1.56
C GLU A 64 -1.14 -15.70 -1.73
N ALA A 65 -0.64 -15.64 -2.97
CA ALA A 65 0.79 -15.64 -3.25
C ALA A 65 1.49 -14.40 -2.65
N VAL A 66 0.92 -13.20 -2.83
CA VAL A 66 1.45 -11.97 -2.23
C VAL A 66 1.42 -12.03 -0.70
N MET A 67 0.32 -12.54 -0.12
CA MET A 67 0.16 -12.69 1.32
C MET A 67 1.19 -13.66 1.90
N ALA A 68 1.34 -14.84 1.29
CA ALA A 68 2.31 -15.85 1.70
C ALA A 68 3.75 -15.30 1.64
N GLU A 69 4.08 -14.56 0.59
CA GLU A 69 5.40 -13.96 0.41
C GLU A 69 5.72 -12.90 1.47
N ILE A 70 4.75 -12.01 1.80
CA ILE A 70 4.93 -11.04 2.89
C ILE A 70 5.09 -11.77 4.24
N LEU A 71 4.26 -12.79 4.50
CA LEU A 71 4.29 -13.53 5.76
C LEU A 71 5.55 -14.39 5.93
N MET A 72 6.14 -14.87 4.84
CA MET A 72 7.43 -15.57 4.85
C MET A 72 8.53 -14.70 5.46
N HIS A 73 8.47 -13.39 5.22
CA HIS A 73 9.44 -12.42 5.72
C HIS A 73 9.01 -11.72 7.02
N LYS A 74 7.92 -12.14 7.68
CA LYS A 74 7.36 -11.44 8.86
C LYS A 74 8.32 -11.25 10.05
N ASN A 75 9.35 -12.11 10.14
CA ASN A 75 10.36 -12.06 11.20
C ASN A 75 11.56 -11.16 10.85
N ASP A 76 11.64 -10.66 9.60
CA ASP A 76 12.62 -9.65 9.24
C ASP A 76 12.33 -8.35 10.00
N LYS A 77 13.36 -7.79 10.64
CA LYS A 77 13.21 -6.62 11.53
C LYS A 77 12.81 -5.34 10.78
N ASN A 78 13.00 -5.30 9.47
CA ASN A 78 12.77 -4.11 8.64
C ASN A 78 11.53 -4.23 7.76
N ILE A 79 10.92 -5.41 7.60
CA ILE A 79 9.78 -5.59 6.68
C ILE A 79 8.64 -4.60 6.93
N ALA A 80 8.21 -4.46 8.20
CA ALA A 80 7.09 -3.61 8.56
C ALA A 80 7.39 -2.13 8.24
N LYS A 81 8.60 -1.68 8.58
CA LYS A 81 9.09 -0.34 8.27
C LYS A 81 9.14 -0.12 6.75
N ASN A 82 9.77 -1.02 6.01
CA ASN A 82 9.99 -0.85 4.58
C ASN A 82 8.66 -0.84 3.80
N ILE A 83 7.72 -1.74 4.11
CA ILE A 83 6.38 -1.75 3.49
C ILE A 83 5.68 -0.41 3.76
N THR A 84 5.71 0.06 5.01
CA THR A 84 5.08 1.32 5.41
C THR A 84 5.69 2.51 4.67
N GLU A 85 7.02 2.60 4.62
CA GLU A 85 7.75 3.66 3.92
C GLU A 85 7.48 3.61 2.41
N TYR A 86 7.38 2.41 1.82
CA TYR A 86 7.04 2.26 0.41
C TYR A 86 5.61 2.71 0.10
N PHE A 87 4.64 2.39 0.97
CA PHE A 87 3.23 2.79 0.79
C PHE A 87 3.02 4.29 1.01
N ILE A 88 3.58 4.86 2.08
CA ILE A 88 3.37 6.26 2.46
C ILE A 88 4.25 7.21 1.63
N GLY A 89 5.49 6.82 1.35
CA GLY A 89 6.50 7.66 0.69
C GLY A 89 7.81 7.69 1.47
N LYS A 90 8.91 7.94 0.76
CA LYS A 90 10.28 7.97 1.31
C LYS A 90 10.72 9.32 1.88
N PHE A 91 9.90 10.35 1.72
CA PHE A 91 10.25 11.71 2.10
C PHE A 91 9.24 12.23 3.10
N ASP A 92 9.66 13.19 3.91
CA ASP A 92 8.74 13.87 4.78
C ASP A 92 7.86 14.84 3.97
N PHE A 93 6.58 14.92 4.30
CA PHE A 93 5.65 15.81 3.60
C PHE A 93 4.50 16.25 4.49
N TYR A 94 3.88 17.37 4.09
CA TYR A 94 2.57 17.75 4.59
C TYR A 94 1.51 17.32 3.57
N LYS A 95 0.42 16.75 4.08
CA LYS A 95 -0.76 16.45 3.27
C LYS A 95 -1.89 17.39 3.67
N SER A 96 -2.33 18.21 2.72
CA SER A 96 -3.54 19.03 2.87
C SER A 96 -4.76 18.27 2.36
N ILE A 97 -5.84 18.25 3.13
CA ILE A 97 -7.08 17.54 2.85
C ILE A 97 -8.23 18.53 3.09
N SER A 98 -9.01 18.81 2.04
CA SER A 98 -10.24 19.58 2.14
C SER A 98 -11.39 18.67 2.53
N LEU A 99 -12.07 18.99 3.62
CA LEU A 99 -13.29 18.34 4.09
C LEU A 99 -14.48 19.27 3.82
N ASP A 100 -14.86 19.36 2.55
CA ASP A 100 -15.81 20.36 2.04
C ASP A 100 -17.15 20.35 2.79
N GLY A 101 -17.69 19.17 3.09
CA GLY A 101 -18.95 19.04 3.83
C GLY A 101 -18.88 19.58 5.27
N LYS A 102 -17.69 19.77 5.82
CA LYS A 102 -17.45 20.40 7.13
C LYS A 102 -16.84 21.79 7.02
N LYS A 103 -16.51 22.26 5.82
CA LYS A 103 -15.74 23.49 5.59
C LYS A 103 -14.46 23.53 6.42
N ILE A 104 -13.71 22.43 6.44
CA ILE A 104 -12.44 22.31 7.19
C ILE A 104 -11.32 21.93 6.24
N THR A 105 -10.18 22.59 6.37
CA THR A 105 -8.90 22.14 5.80
C THR A 105 -8.11 21.42 6.89
N GLN A 106 -7.77 20.17 6.65
CA GLN A 106 -6.96 19.33 7.52
C GLN A 106 -5.53 19.20 6.95
N ILE A 107 -4.52 19.54 7.75
CA ILE A 107 -3.10 19.35 7.43
C ILE A 107 -2.58 18.18 8.27
N GLN A 108 -2.04 17.17 7.62
CA GLN A 108 -1.36 16.03 8.25
C GLN A 108 0.14 16.13 8.01
N ALA A 109 0.95 16.05 9.07
CA ALA A 109 2.40 16.18 8.98
C ALA A 109 3.11 14.82 9.06
N TYR A 110 3.55 14.29 7.92
CA TYR A 110 4.26 13.02 7.82
C TYR A 110 5.77 13.23 8.03
N ASN A 111 6.20 13.31 9.28
CA ASN A 111 7.60 13.54 9.67
C ASN A 111 8.33 12.21 9.90
N LEU A 112 8.60 11.48 8.82
CA LEU A 112 9.21 10.13 8.82
C LEU A 112 10.70 10.18 9.20
N HIS A 113 11.41 11.20 8.75
CA HIS A 113 12.86 11.36 8.85
C HIS A 113 13.30 12.60 9.63
N LYS A 114 12.37 13.23 10.37
CA LYS A 114 12.64 14.38 11.26
C LYS A 114 13.15 15.61 10.52
N THR A 115 12.71 15.82 9.28
CA THR A 115 13.09 16.99 8.48
C THR A 115 12.02 18.08 8.43
N LEU A 116 10.80 17.80 8.91
CA LEU A 116 9.74 18.81 8.96
C LEU A 116 9.96 19.80 10.10
N ASN A 117 9.67 21.07 9.79
CA ASN A 117 9.62 22.21 10.71
C ASN A 117 10.84 22.33 11.64
N GLN A 118 12.03 22.06 11.11
CA GLN A 118 13.28 22.21 11.86
C GLN A 118 13.58 23.69 12.13
N PRO A 119 14.28 24.01 13.24
CA PRO A 119 14.70 25.38 13.52
C PRO A 119 15.64 25.89 12.42
N SER A 120 15.46 27.16 12.06
CA SER A 120 16.44 27.89 11.26
C SER A 120 17.50 28.51 12.17
N GLN A 121 18.56 29.08 11.58
CA GLN A 121 19.57 29.84 12.35
C GLN A 121 18.97 31.05 13.09
N GLN A 122 17.85 31.58 12.58
CA GLN A 122 17.28 32.86 13.03
C GLN A 122 15.99 32.69 13.85
N SER A 123 15.30 31.54 13.75
CA SER A 123 14.00 31.36 14.37
C SER A 123 13.71 29.90 14.71
N LYS A 124 13.07 29.70 15.87
CA LYS A 124 12.53 28.41 16.29
C LYS A 124 11.11 28.22 15.73
N PRO A 125 10.72 26.99 15.38
CA PRO A 125 9.37 26.71 14.90
C PRO A 125 8.34 26.97 16.00
N LYS A 126 7.18 27.53 15.62
CA LYS A 126 6.05 27.75 16.56
C LYS A 126 5.35 26.45 16.93
N ILE A 127 5.39 25.45 16.05
CA ILE A 127 4.76 24.15 16.22
C ILE A 127 5.84 23.09 16.09
N ILE A 128 6.01 22.23 17.09
CA ILE A 128 6.93 21.11 16.99
C ILE A 128 6.20 19.96 16.28
N VAL A 129 6.77 19.48 15.17
CA VAL A 129 6.22 18.32 14.46
C VAL A 129 6.86 17.06 15.03
N PRO A 130 6.11 16.20 15.75
CA PRO A 130 6.66 14.96 16.30
C PRO A 130 7.11 14.02 15.16
N PRO A 131 8.14 13.19 15.37
CA PRO A 131 8.44 12.11 14.45
C PRO A 131 7.30 11.09 14.40
N LEU A 132 7.06 10.52 13.23
CA LEU A 132 6.15 9.39 13.10
C LEU A 132 6.78 8.10 13.63
N ASP A 133 5.98 7.34 14.38
CA ASP A 133 6.39 6.04 14.87
C ASP A 133 6.25 4.99 13.77
N PHE A 134 7.37 4.55 13.19
CA PHE A 134 7.36 3.43 12.26
C PHE A 134 7.00 2.12 12.97
N PRO A 135 6.23 1.23 12.31
CA PRO A 135 5.92 -0.08 12.84
C PRO A 135 7.18 -0.96 12.86
N THR A 136 7.21 -1.89 13.80
CA THR A 136 8.32 -2.83 14.03
C THR A 136 7.95 -4.26 13.67
N ARG A 137 6.65 -4.58 13.56
CA ARG A 137 6.19 -5.93 13.24
C ARG A 137 4.83 -5.95 12.55
N ILE A 138 4.58 -7.05 11.83
CA ILE A 138 3.26 -7.38 11.32
C ILE A 138 2.44 -8.02 12.45
N ILE A 139 1.24 -7.50 12.70
CA ILE A 139 0.27 -8.08 13.63
C ILE A 139 -0.62 -9.10 12.90
N GLY A 140 -1.07 -8.76 11.69
CA GLY A 140 -1.90 -9.64 10.87
C GLY A 140 -1.90 -9.21 9.41
N LEU A 141 -2.11 -10.17 8.52
CA LEU A 141 -2.33 -9.94 7.11
C LEU A 141 -3.31 -11.01 6.64
N ASP A 142 -4.48 -10.59 6.16
CA ASP A 142 -5.53 -11.50 5.74
C ASP A 142 -6.43 -10.83 4.67
N PHE A 143 -7.32 -11.60 4.06
CA PHE A 143 -8.38 -11.05 3.25
C PHE A 143 -9.31 -10.17 4.08
N LYS A 144 -9.68 -9.03 3.51
CA LYS A 144 -10.77 -8.22 4.05
C LYS A 144 -12.03 -9.08 4.12
N PRO A 145 -12.80 -9.07 5.24
CA PRO A 145 -14.04 -9.82 5.35
C PRO A 145 -14.97 -9.60 4.17
N ASN A 146 -15.49 -10.69 3.60
CA ASN A 146 -16.37 -10.69 2.42
C ASN A 146 -15.76 -10.08 1.14
N SER A 147 -14.42 -10.05 1.01
CA SER A 147 -13.73 -9.62 -0.21
C SER A 147 -12.85 -10.73 -0.79
N GLN A 148 -12.90 -10.89 -2.11
CA GLN A 148 -12.00 -11.78 -2.87
C GLN A 148 -10.89 -11.01 -3.60
N THR A 149 -10.81 -9.70 -3.39
CA THR A 149 -9.88 -8.83 -4.14
C THR A 149 -9.09 -7.89 -3.23
N THR A 150 -9.21 -8.02 -1.91
CA THR A 150 -8.65 -7.05 -0.96
C THR A 150 -8.00 -7.76 0.21
N LEU A 151 -6.76 -7.40 0.49
CA LEU A 151 -6.05 -7.77 1.71
C LEU A 151 -6.05 -6.60 2.69
N GLU A 152 -6.06 -6.89 3.99
CA GLU A 152 -5.86 -5.93 5.07
C GLU A 152 -4.60 -6.31 5.84
N LEU A 153 -3.63 -5.38 5.85
CA LEU A 153 -2.37 -5.48 6.58
C LEU A 153 -2.47 -4.66 7.86
N TYR A 154 -2.28 -5.30 9.01
CA TYR A 154 -2.24 -4.69 10.32
C TYR A 154 -0.84 -4.77 10.88
N LEU A 155 -0.30 -3.62 11.28
CA LEU A 155 1.02 -3.47 11.86
C LEU A 155 0.88 -2.89 13.27
N ASP A 156 1.93 -2.99 14.08
CA ASP A 156 1.95 -2.32 15.37
C ASP A 156 2.02 -0.79 15.23
N LYS A 157 1.84 -0.08 16.36
CA LYS A 157 1.88 1.39 16.44
C LYS A 157 0.82 2.11 15.57
N GLY A 158 -0.32 1.45 15.34
CA GLY A 158 -1.51 2.08 14.74
C GLY A 158 -1.56 2.07 13.22
N TRP A 159 -0.56 1.50 12.54
CA TRP A 159 -0.55 1.41 11.09
C TRP A 159 -1.42 0.26 10.58
N SER A 160 -2.30 0.55 9.63
CA SER A 160 -2.99 -0.48 8.86
C SER A 160 -3.36 -0.03 7.45
N PHE A 161 -3.32 -0.98 6.53
CA PHE A 161 -3.49 -0.74 5.09
C PHE A 161 -4.50 -1.71 4.48
N SER A 162 -5.39 -1.20 3.65
CA SER A 162 -6.25 -1.98 2.78
C SER A 162 -5.65 -1.98 1.36
N MET A 163 -5.47 -3.15 0.78
CA MET A 163 -4.78 -3.34 -0.51
C MET A 163 -5.71 -4.08 -1.48
N ARG A 164 -6.37 -3.35 -2.38
CA ARG A 164 -7.29 -3.92 -3.36
C ARG A 164 -6.61 -4.16 -4.70
N LEU A 165 -6.51 -5.42 -5.11
CA LEU A 165 -6.04 -5.80 -6.43
C LEU A 165 -7.14 -5.57 -7.47
N HIS A 166 -6.84 -4.81 -8.51
CA HIS A 166 -7.78 -4.49 -9.57
C HIS A 166 -7.07 -4.25 -10.90
N SER A 167 -7.85 -4.19 -11.97
CA SER A 167 -7.45 -3.54 -13.22
C SER A 167 -8.30 -2.29 -13.42
N ALA A 168 -7.67 -1.20 -13.83
CA ALA A 168 -8.37 0.03 -14.23
C ALA A 168 -8.79 -0.02 -15.72
N GLU A 169 -8.34 -1.05 -16.44
CA GLU A 169 -8.56 -1.20 -17.88
C GLU A 169 -9.84 -1.98 -18.15
N THR A 170 -10.51 -1.67 -19.26
CA THR A 170 -11.66 -2.47 -19.73
C THR A 170 -11.20 -3.85 -20.23
N TYR A 171 -10.08 -3.88 -20.93
CA TYR A 171 -9.48 -5.08 -21.52
C TYR A 171 -8.43 -5.68 -20.57
N VAL A 172 -8.27 -7.00 -20.63
CA VAL A 172 -7.25 -7.69 -19.84
C VAL A 172 -5.87 -7.21 -20.24
N LYS A 173 -5.03 -7.00 -19.22
CA LYS A 173 -3.61 -6.67 -19.31
C LYS A 173 -2.82 -7.57 -18.39
N THR A 174 -1.62 -7.95 -18.79
CA THR A 174 -0.67 -8.80 -18.05
C THR A 174 0.04 -8.01 -16.93
N SER A 175 -0.70 -7.13 -16.27
CA SER A 175 -0.28 -6.38 -15.10
C SER A 175 -1.52 -5.91 -14.34
N LEU A 176 -1.50 -6.09 -13.03
CA LEU A 176 -2.56 -5.64 -12.13
C LEU A 176 -2.04 -4.56 -11.18
N LYS A 177 -2.96 -3.74 -10.68
CA LYS A 177 -2.68 -2.62 -9.78
C LYS A 177 -3.26 -2.91 -8.40
N PHE A 178 -2.51 -2.53 -7.38
CA PHE A 178 -3.04 -2.37 -6.03
C PHE A 178 -3.52 -0.92 -5.84
N ASP A 179 -4.78 -0.77 -5.44
CA ASP A 179 -5.26 0.43 -4.78
C ASP A 179 -4.97 0.25 -3.29
N ILE A 180 -3.98 1.00 -2.80
CA ILE A 180 -3.51 0.91 -1.42
C ILE A 180 -4.06 2.09 -0.65
N GLN A 181 -4.72 1.80 0.47
CA GLN A 181 -5.30 2.82 1.32
C GLN A 181 -4.85 2.65 2.77
N ALA A 182 -4.35 3.72 3.39
CA ALA A 182 -4.25 3.75 4.85
C ALA A 182 -5.67 3.74 5.44
N ILE A 183 -5.92 2.76 6.32
CA ILE A 183 -7.15 2.61 7.12
C ILE A 183 -6.89 2.83 8.62
N GLY A 184 -5.62 2.77 9.04
CA GLY A 184 -5.15 3.20 10.35
C GLY A 184 -3.81 3.93 10.22
N LEU A 185 -3.64 4.96 11.04
CA LEU A 185 -2.48 5.82 11.10
C LEU A 185 -1.99 5.87 12.56
N PRO A 186 -0.68 6.09 12.80
CA PRO A 186 -0.14 6.16 14.15
C PRO A 186 -0.69 7.38 14.89
N THR A 187 -0.86 7.27 16.20
CA THR A 187 -1.34 8.37 17.05
C THR A 187 -0.34 9.53 17.13
N THR A 188 0.91 9.31 16.73
CA THR A 188 1.94 10.34 16.64
C THR A 188 1.79 11.24 15.42
N LEU A 189 0.88 10.94 14.49
CA LEU A 189 0.59 11.82 13.36
C LEU A 189 -0.03 13.13 13.83
N LEU A 190 0.70 14.23 13.65
CA LEU A 190 0.16 15.56 13.91
C LEU A 190 -0.87 15.94 12.85
N ILE A 191 -2.06 16.28 13.31
CA ILE A 191 -3.19 16.73 12.50
C ILE A 191 -3.59 18.13 12.97
N ILE A 192 -3.62 19.08 12.05
CA ILE A 192 -4.08 20.46 12.29
C ILE A 192 -5.34 20.68 11.45
N CYS A 193 -6.41 21.15 12.07
CA CYS A 193 -7.65 21.50 11.39
C CYS A 193 -7.84 23.02 11.40
N ALA A 194 -8.21 23.59 10.26
CA ALA A 194 -8.57 24.99 10.11
C ALA A 194 -9.94 25.09 9.45
N GLU A 195 -10.87 25.79 10.08
CA GLU A 195 -12.19 26.08 9.51
C GLU A 195 -12.08 27.13 8.40
N TRP A 196 -12.91 27.02 7.37
CA TRP A 196 -12.98 28.00 6.30
C TRP A 196 -13.74 29.23 6.79
N GLN A 197 -13.21 30.41 6.48
CA GLN A 197 -13.89 31.68 6.71
C GLN A 197 -14.85 32.00 5.57
#